data_AF-A0A6G3YXS3-F1
#
_entry.id   AF-A0A6G3YXS3-F1
#
_cell.length_a   1.000
_cell.length_b   1.000
_cell.length_c   1.000
_cell.angle_alpha   90.00
_cell.angle_beta   90.00
_cell.angle_gamma   90.00
#
_symmetry.space_group_name_H-M   'P 1'
#
loop_
_entity.id
_entity.type
_entity.pdbx_description
1 polymer ?
#
loop_
_entity_poly.entity_id
_entity_poly.type
_entity_poly.pdbx_seq_one_letter_code
_entity_poly.pdbx_strand_id
1 'polypeptide(L)'
;NNMTFTTGLGHRSPQHPLVIDQRVLGISPPLGITVFGPIDTDHYSDYWMFDVFESVTVPPISQWPTVETYLDVFIIPAINEFTVMQSMADTAYAWGYLSARVKSGIH
;
A
#
# COMPACT_ATOMS: atom_id res chain seq x y z
N ASN A 1 8.91 5.47 5.60
CA ASN A 1 8.27 4.36 6.38
C ASN A 1 9.02 3.03 6.22
N ASN A 2 9.28 2.30 7.31
CA ASN A 2 9.90 0.96 7.27
C ASN A 2 8.84 -0.14 7.46
N MET A 3 8.05 -0.39 6.41
CA MET A 3 7.01 -1.42 6.38
C MET A 3 6.90 -2.06 5.00
N THR A 4 6.30 -3.23 4.94
CA THR A 4 5.88 -3.82 3.66
C THR A 4 4.53 -3.23 3.24
N PHE A 5 4.22 -3.28 1.95
CA PHE A 5 2.91 -2.89 1.40
C PHE A 5 2.04 -4.10 1.04
N THR A 6 2.45 -5.30 1.47
CA THR A 6 1.70 -6.54 1.27
C THR A 6 1.13 -7.00 2.61
N THR A 7 -0.19 -7.15 2.72
CA THR A 7 -0.86 -7.58 3.95
C THR A 7 -0.30 -8.89 4.48
N GLY A 8 0.03 -8.92 5.78
CA GLY A 8 0.55 -10.11 6.45
C GLY A 8 2.02 -10.46 6.16
N LEU A 9 2.72 -9.66 5.35
CA LEU A 9 4.14 -9.89 5.04
C LEU A 9 5.05 -9.01 5.91
N GLY A 10 6.08 -9.59 6.51
CA GLY A 10 7.08 -8.84 7.30
C GLY A 10 6.56 -8.37 8.67
N HIS A 11 7.39 -7.61 9.39
CA HIS A 11 7.09 -7.19 10.76
C HIS A 11 5.99 -6.11 10.86
N ARG A 12 5.86 -5.29 9.82
CA ARG A 12 4.82 -4.25 9.69
C ARG A 12 4.24 -4.34 8.27
N SER A 13 2.93 -4.45 8.19
CA SER A 13 2.16 -4.54 6.94
C SER A 13 0.81 -3.81 7.09
N PRO A 14 0.09 -3.49 6.00
CA PRO A 14 -1.20 -2.81 6.06
C PRO A 14 -2.21 -3.53 6.95
N GLN A 15 -2.89 -2.80 7.83
CA GLN A 15 -3.96 -3.32 8.69
C GLN A 15 -5.34 -2.80 8.25
N HIS A 16 -5.37 -1.71 7.48
CA HIS A 16 -6.60 -1.06 7.03
C HIS A 16 -6.59 -0.85 5.50
N PRO A 17 -6.38 -1.91 4.70
CA PRO A 17 -6.51 -1.79 3.24
C PRO A 17 -7.97 -1.43 2.88
N LEU A 18 -8.19 -0.87 1.70
CA LEU A 18 -9.54 -0.56 1.19
C LEU A 18 -10.27 -1.86 0.78
N VAL A 19 -10.67 -2.66 1.77
CA VAL A 19 -11.48 -3.88 1.61
C VAL A 19 -12.76 -3.70 2.41
N ILE A 20 -13.87 -3.43 1.72
CA ILE A 20 -15.16 -3.10 2.37
C ILE A 20 -15.63 -4.24 3.27
N ASP A 21 -15.65 -5.47 2.77
CA ASP A 21 -16.12 -6.63 3.53
C ASP A 21 -15.32 -6.82 4.83
N GLN A 22 -14.00 -6.68 4.75
CA GLN A 22 -13.13 -6.76 5.92
C GLN A 22 -13.46 -5.68 6.94
N ARG A 23 -13.63 -4.43 6.49
CA ARG A 23 -13.96 -3.30 7.36
C ARG A 23 -15.33 -3.46 8.01
N VAL A 24 -16.33 -3.93 7.27
CA VAL A 24 -17.70 -4.14 7.76
C VAL A 24 -17.76 -5.30 8.75
N LEU A 25 -17.04 -6.39 8.46
CA LEU A 25 -17.02 -7.59 9.30
C LEU A 25 -16.10 -7.47 10.52
N GLY A 26 -15.24 -6.44 10.57
CA GLY A 26 -14.28 -6.25 11.68
C GLY A 26 -13.23 -7.36 11.76
N ILE A 27 -12.93 -8.01 10.63
CA ILE A 27 -11.97 -9.10 10.56
C ILE A 27 -10.59 -8.57 10.15
N SER A 28 -9.56 -9.42 10.27
CA SER A 28 -8.23 -9.11 9.76
C SER A 28 -8.23 -9.00 8.23
N PRO A 29 -7.35 -8.15 7.65
CA PRO A 29 -7.18 -8.08 6.21
C PRO A 29 -6.80 -9.44 5.61
N PRO A 30 -7.30 -9.78 4.41
CA PRO A 30 -6.85 -10.97 3.70
C PRO A 30 -5.34 -10.90 3.48
N LEU A 31 -4.64 -12.02 3.63
CA LEU A 31 -3.18 -12.08 3.47
C LEU A 31 -2.77 -11.98 2.00
N GLY A 32 -1.61 -11.38 1.73
CA GLY A 32 -1.00 -11.35 0.40
C GLY A 32 -1.49 -10.27 -0.57
N ILE A 33 -2.32 -9.33 -0.11
CA ILE A 33 -2.79 -8.20 -0.90
C ILE A 33 -1.72 -7.11 -0.89
N THR A 34 -1.27 -6.69 -2.08
CA THR A 34 -0.37 -5.55 -2.23
C THR A 34 -1.15 -4.31 -2.65
N VAL A 35 -1.11 -3.30 -1.79
CA VAL A 35 -1.76 -2.00 -2.01
C VAL A 35 -0.90 -1.11 -2.91
N PHE A 36 -1.48 -0.02 -3.44
CA PHE A 36 -0.76 0.94 -4.27
C PHE A 36 0.46 1.56 -3.58
N GLY A 37 0.39 1.79 -2.27
CA GLY A 37 1.53 2.27 -1.49
C GLY A 37 1.62 3.80 -1.48
N PRO A 38 2.82 4.38 -1.30
CA PRO A 38 2.97 5.82 -1.16
C PRO A 38 2.55 6.59 -2.42
N ILE A 39 2.10 7.82 -2.23
CA ILE A 39 1.62 8.72 -3.28
C ILE A 39 2.55 9.91 -3.47
N ASP A 40 2.76 10.29 -4.73
CA ASP A 40 3.50 11.49 -5.09
C ASP A 40 2.69 12.75 -4.77
N THR A 41 3.18 13.56 -3.83
CA THR A 41 2.54 14.80 -3.36
C THR A 41 2.49 15.88 -4.42
N ASP A 42 3.42 15.88 -5.38
CA ASP A 42 3.44 16.87 -6.45
C ASP A 42 2.48 16.48 -7.57
N HIS A 43 2.45 15.20 -7.95
CA HIS A 43 1.54 14.72 -9.00
C HIS A 43 0.07 14.71 -8.56
N TYR A 44 -0.19 14.41 -7.30
CA TYR A 44 -1.54 14.28 -6.75
C TYR A 44 -1.90 15.42 -5.78
N SER A 45 -1.28 16.61 -5.92
CA SER A 45 -1.45 17.74 -4.98
C SER A 45 -2.91 18.07 -4.65
N ASP A 46 -3.81 17.90 -5.62
CA ASP A 46 -5.24 18.25 -5.50
C ASP A 46 -6.09 17.09 -4.95
N TYR A 47 -5.45 16.00 -4.49
CA TYR A 47 -6.15 14.88 -3.90
C TYR A 47 -6.66 15.26 -2.51
N TRP A 48 -7.97 15.09 -2.29
CA TRP A 48 -8.71 15.55 -1.10
C TRP A 48 -8.07 15.19 0.25
N MET A 49 -7.26 14.11 0.32
CA MET A 49 -6.62 13.72 1.58
C MET A 49 -5.65 14.79 2.07
N PHE A 50 -4.98 15.50 1.16
CA PHE A 50 -3.96 16.48 1.53
C PHE A 50 -4.59 17.62 2.34
N ASP A 51 -5.75 18.15 1.91
CA ASP A 51 -6.51 19.15 2.67
C ASP A 51 -6.88 18.67 4.08
N VAL A 52 -7.28 17.39 4.21
CA VAL A 52 -7.65 16.79 5.50
C VAL A 52 -6.43 16.70 6.43
N PHE A 53 -5.30 16.24 5.91
CA PHE A 53 -4.10 15.99 6.72
C PHE A 53 -3.24 17.23 6.97
N GLU A 54 -3.30 18.24 6.11
CA GLU A 54 -2.50 19.46 6.23
C GLU A 54 -2.76 20.21 7.55
N SER A 55 -4.00 20.14 8.06
CA SER A 55 -4.38 20.75 9.34
C SER A 55 -3.95 19.97 10.60
N VAL A 56 -3.55 18.70 10.45
CA VAL A 56 -3.28 17.78 11.58
C VAL A 56 -1.87 17.17 11.56
N THR A 57 -1.03 17.57 10.59
CA THR A 57 0.35 17.08 10.44
C THR A 57 1.36 18.21 10.57
N VAL A 58 2.53 17.92 11.16
CA VAL A 58 3.66 18.85 11.24
C VAL A 58 4.94 18.07 10.88
N PRO A 59 5.66 18.43 9.80
CA PRO A 59 5.31 19.46 8.81
C PRO A 59 4.05 19.09 8.03
N PRO A 60 3.46 20.04 7.27
CA PRO A 60 2.38 19.74 6.32
C PRO A 60 2.71 18.52 5.47
N ILE A 61 1.75 17.62 5.28
CA ILE A 61 1.93 16.37 4.52
C ILE A 61 2.41 16.60 3.07
N SER A 62 2.08 17.75 2.49
CA SER A 62 2.54 18.20 1.17
C SER A 62 4.07 18.38 1.09
N GLN A 63 4.74 18.52 2.23
CA GLN A 63 6.20 18.66 2.33
C GLN A 63 6.90 17.34 2.65
N TRP A 64 6.15 16.25 2.83
CA TRP A 64 6.74 14.96 3.18
C TRP A 64 7.40 14.35 1.96
N PRO A 65 8.53 13.64 2.12
CA PRO A 65 9.06 12.82 1.03
C PRO A 65 8.01 11.80 0.57
N THR A 66 7.88 11.58 -0.74
CA THR A 66 6.93 10.62 -1.34
C THR A 66 6.95 9.24 -0.68
N VAL A 67 8.13 8.76 -0.27
CA VAL A 67 8.29 7.44 0.37
C VAL A 67 7.69 7.36 1.79
N GLU A 68 7.24 8.48 2.35
CA GLU A 68 6.64 8.59 3.68
C GLU A 68 5.14 8.89 3.65
N THR A 69 4.55 9.11 2.47
CA THR A 69 3.14 9.52 2.31
C THR A 69 2.15 8.36 2.37
N TYR A 70 2.62 7.13 2.59
CA TYR A 70 1.73 6.01 2.88
C TYR A 70 1.15 6.12 4.30
N LEU A 71 -0.18 6.23 4.36
CA LEU A 71 -0.98 6.22 5.57
C LEU A 71 -1.94 5.03 5.52
N ASP A 72 -1.90 4.16 6.53
CA ASP A 72 -2.77 2.97 6.64
C ASP A 72 -4.17 3.37 7.12
N VAL A 73 -4.92 4.05 6.26
CA VAL A 73 -6.24 4.63 6.53
C VAL A 73 -7.21 4.14 5.48
N PHE A 74 -8.12 3.25 5.90
CA PHE A 74 -9.11 2.57 5.07
C PHE A 74 -9.68 3.40 3.92
N ILE A 75 -10.10 4.63 4.17
CA ILE A 75 -10.90 5.44 3.23
C ILE A 75 -10.08 6.18 2.16
N ILE A 76 -8.78 5.89 2.01
CA ILE A 76 -7.92 6.57 1.03
C ILE A 76 -7.54 5.62 -0.12
N PRO A 77 -8.34 5.57 -1.21
CA PRO A 77 -8.12 4.64 -2.31
C PRO A 77 -6.75 4.77 -2.97
N ALA A 78 -6.26 6.00 -3.19
CA ALA A 78 -5.03 6.23 -3.94
C ALA A 78 -3.77 5.55 -3.36
N ILE A 79 -3.82 5.12 -2.08
CA ILE A 79 -2.69 4.47 -1.40
C ILE A 79 -3.05 3.12 -0.79
N ASN A 80 -4.29 2.91 -0.33
CA ASN A 80 -4.73 1.69 0.37
C ASN A 80 -5.55 0.73 -0.50
N GLU A 81 -5.91 1.12 -1.73
CA GLU A 81 -6.57 0.23 -2.68
C GLU A 81 -5.56 -0.67 -3.38
N PHE A 82 -6.10 -1.71 -4.01
CA PHE A 82 -5.40 -2.65 -4.86
C PHE A 82 -6.35 -3.05 -5.98
N THR A 83 -5.80 -3.35 -7.15
CA THR A 83 -6.60 -3.89 -8.26
C THR A 83 -5.88 -5.06 -8.90
N VAL A 84 -6.64 -5.88 -9.62
CA VAL A 84 -6.10 -7.05 -10.33
C VAL A 84 -4.97 -6.61 -11.27
N MET A 85 -5.19 -5.54 -12.02
CA MET A 85 -4.27 -5.14 -13.10
C MET A 85 -3.14 -4.23 -12.66
N GLN A 86 -3.32 -3.38 -11.63
CA GLN A 86 -2.32 -2.37 -11.27
C GLN A 86 -1.45 -2.77 -10.07
N SER A 87 -1.82 -3.81 -9.31
CA SER A 87 -0.98 -4.26 -8.19
C SER A 87 -0.86 -5.78 -8.09
N MET A 88 -1.97 -6.53 -8.15
CA MET A 88 -1.93 -7.98 -7.94
C MET A 88 -1.18 -8.71 -9.05
N ALA A 89 -1.43 -8.37 -10.32
CA ALA A 89 -0.78 -9.01 -11.47
C ALA A 89 0.75 -8.82 -11.44
N ASP A 90 1.21 -7.59 -11.24
CA ASP A 90 2.65 -7.27 -11.20
C ASP A 90 3.34 -7.95 -10.02
N THR A 91 2.70 -7.92 -8.85
CA THR A 91 3.20 -8.61 -7.66
C THR A 91 3.31 -10.12 -7.89
N ALA A 92 2.25 -10.75 -8.42
CA ALA A 92 2.23 -12.18 -8.70
C ALA A 92 3.29 -12.57 -9.75
N TYR A 93 3.47 -11.74 -10.78
CA TYR A 93 4.51 -11.95 -11.79
C TYR A 93 5.91 -11.89 -11.19
N ALA A 94 6.22 -10.84 -10.42
CA ALA A 94 7.54 -10.67 -9.80
C ALA A 94 7.88 -11.83 -8.86
N TRP A 95 6.96 -12.21 -7.97
CA TRP A 95 7.17 -13.34 -7.06
C TRP A 95 7.27 -14.68 -7.81
N GLY A 96 6.43 -14.92 -8.81
CA GLY A 96 6.49 -16.12 -9.63
C GLY A 96 7.83 -16.24 -10.35
N TYR A 97 8.31 -15.14 -10.94
CA TYR A 97 9.59 -15.08 -11.63
C TYR A 97 10.78 -15.37 -10.71
N LEU A 98 10.83 -14.70 -9.56
CA LEU A 98 11.91 -14.88 -8.58
C LEU A 98 11.90 -16.30 -7.99
N SER A 99 10.72 -16.82 -7.68
CA SER A 99 10.55 -18.19 -7.16
C SER A 99 10.98 -19.27 -8.16
N ALA A 100 10.76 -19.03 -9.46
CA ALA A 100 11.19 -19.94 -10.51
C ALA A 100 12.71 -19.90 -10.71
N ARG A 101 13.35 -18.71 -10.64
CA ARG A 101 14.80 -18.57 -10.76
C ARG A 101 15.57 -19.29 -9.66
N VAL A 102 15.07 -19.28 -8.43
CA VAL A 102 15.69 -20.04 -7.32
C VAL A 102 15.71 -21.54 -7.60
N LYS A 103 14.75 -22.07 -8.36
CA LYS A 103 14.68 -23.50 -8.71
C LYS A 103 15.53 -23.89 -9.92
N SER A 104 15.89 -22.95 -10.79
CA SER A 104 16.74 -23.21 -11.97
C SER A 104 18.22 -22.89 -11.73
N GLY A 105 18.57 -22.29 -10.60
CA GLY A 105 19.93 -22.24 -10.07
C GLY A 105 20.35 -23.62 -9.55
N ILE A 106 21.13 -24.32 -10.36
CA ILE A 106 21.78 -25.60 -10.10
C ILE A 106 22.44 -25.60 -8.71
N HIS A 107 22.01 -26.54 -7.86
CA HIS A 107 22.92 -27.32 -7.01
C HIS A 107 23.36 -28.54 -7.81
#